data_AF-A0A4Y9R0T9-F1
#
_entry.id   AF-A0A4Y9R0T9-F1
#
_cell.length_a   1.000
_cell.length_b   1.000
_cell.length_c   1.000
_cell.angle_alpha   90.00
_cell.angle_beta   90.00
_cell.angle_gamma   90.00
#
_symmetry.space_group_name_H-M   'P 1'
#
loop_
_entity.id
_entity.type
_entity.pdbx_description
1 polymer ?
#
loop_
_entity_poly.entity_id
_entity_poly.type
_entity_poly.pdbx_seq_one_letter_code
_entity_poly.pdbx_strand_id
1 'polypeptide(L)' 'MTDDNGTQDSPIQDGSDEAGQDEKLRGLVAQIRHDFHSGVSPDPEEDLRRRLGDSGIELSDDEFATVLADIRAE' A
#
# COMPACT_ATOMS: atom_id res chain seq x y z
N MET A 1 7.77 -41.76 -20.71
CA MET A 1 8.68 -40.89 -19.93
C MET A 1 7.98 -39.54 -19.90
N THR A 2 7.00 -39.38 -19.00
CA THR A 2 7.16 -38.84 -17.62
C THR A 2 7.04 -37.32 -17.67
N ASP A 3 5.84 -36.78 -17.42
CA ASP A 3 5.44 -36.03 -16.21
C ASP A 3 6.24 -34.71 -16.10
N ASP A 4 5.64 -33.52 -16.08
CA ASP A 4 5.02 -33.00 -14.87
C ASP A 4 4.13 -31.76 -15.11
N ASN A 5 3.14 -31.67 -14.24
CA ASN A 5 2.02 -30.75 -14.18
C ASN A 5 2.42 -29.48 -13.42
N GLY A 6 2.72 -28.40 -14.14
CA GLY A 6 2.76 -27.06 -13.57
C GLY A 6 1.41 -26.36 -13.75
N THR A 7 0.38 -26.80 -13.03
CA THR A 7 -0.85 -26.01 -12.85
C THR A 7 -0.45 -24.63 -12.33
N GLN A 8 -0.57 -23.59 -13.15
CA GLN A 8 -0.53 -22.21 -12.69
C GLN A 8 -1.84 -21.94 -11.94
N ASP A 9 -1.85 -22.26 -10.66
CA ASP A 9 -2.94 -21.90 -9.76
C ASP A 9 -2.58 -20.58 -9.06
N SER A 10 -2.75 -19.48 -9.79
CA SER A 10 -3.04 -18.12 -9.29
C SER A 10 -3.07 -17.16 -10.49
N PRO A 11 -4.02 -16.21 -10.54
CA PRO A 11 -4.17 -15.33 -11.68
C PRO A 11 -2.92 -14.43 -11.81
N ILE A 12 -2.35 -14.37 -13.02
CA ILE A 12 -1.54 -13.23 -13.44
C ILE A 12 -2.55 -12.08 -13.58
N GLN A 13 -2.75 -11.31 -12.52
CA GLN A 13 -3.59 -10.13 -12.57
C GLN A 13 -2.83 -9.01 -13.30
N ASP A 14 -3.59 -8.34 -14.15
CA ASP A 14 -3.22 -7.41 -15.22
C ASP A 14 -2.16 -6.35 -14.83
N GLY A 15 -0.91 -6.54 -15.30
CA GLY A 15 0.27 -5.79 -14.87
C GLY A 15 0.43 -4.35 -15.38
N SER A 16 -0.65 -3.61 -15.62
CA SER A 16 -0.58 -2.17 -15.98
C SER A 16 -1.32 -1.26 -15.00
N ASP A 17 -2.44 -1.68 -14.43
CA ASP A 17 -3.18 -0.89 -13.43
C ASP A 17 -2.60 -1.07 -12.00
N GLU A 18 -2.10 -2.27 -11.66
CA GLU A 18 -1.45 -2.55 -10.36
C GLU A 18 -0.15 -1.76 -10.17
N ALA A 19 0.66 -1.62 -11.23
CA ALA A 19 1.90 -0.84 -11.17
C ALA A 19 1.65 0.65 -10.86
N GLY A 20 0.55 1.22 -11.37
CA GLY A 20 0.15 2.60 -11.09
C GLY A 20 -0.41 2.80 -9.68
N GLN A 21 -1.13 1.80 -9.16
CA GLN A 21 -1.66 1.83 -7.80
C GLN A 21 -0.55 1.73 -6.74
N ASP A 22 0.45 0.89 -6.97
CA ASP A 22 1.62 0.77 -6.09
C ASP A 22 2.43 2.07 -6.02
N GLU A 23 2.66 2.73 -7.15
CA GLU A 23 3.37 4.02 -7.19
C GLU A 23 2.56 5.13 -6.51
N LYS A 24 1.24 5.14 -6.70
CA LYS A 24 0.33 6.06 -6.00
C LYS A 24 0.37 5.85 -4.49
N LEU A 25 0.31 4.59 -4.02
CA LEU A 25 0.41 4.26 -2.61
C LEU A 25 1.74 4.72 -2.02
N ARG A 26 2.86 4.43 -2.69
CA ARG A 26 4.20 4.85 -2.25
C ARG A 26 4.31 6.37 -2.10
N GLY A 27 3.81 7.13 -3.07
CA GLY A 27 3.83 8.59 -3.02
C GLY A 27 2.99 9.15 -1.87
N LEU A 28 1.80 8.57 -1.66
CA LEU A 28 0.89 8.94 -0.58
C LEU A 28 1.51 8.66 0.80
N VAL A 29 2.11 7.48 0.98
CA VAL A 29 2.81 7.10 2.21
C VAL A 29 3.99 8.02 2.50
N ALA A 30 4.82 8.32 1.49
CA ALA A 30 5.95 9.24 1.64
C ALA A 30 5.51 10.64 2.08
N GLN A 31 4.38 11.13 1.55
CA GLN A 31 3.85 12.43 1.93
C GLN A 31 3.30 12.44 3.36
N ILE A 32 2.51 11.44 3.75
CA ILE A 32 1.99 11.33 5.13
C ILE A 32 3.14 11.22 6.13
N ARG A 33 4.17 10.43 5.81
CA ARG A 33 5.38 10.31 6.63
C ARG A 33 6.06 11.67 6.81
N HIS A 34 6.26 12.42 5.73
CA HIS A 34 6.83 13.76 5.81
C HIS A 34 5.96 14.70 6.67
N ASP A 35 4.64 14.71 6.46
CA ASP A 35 3.70 15.57 7.19
C ASP A 35 3.66 15.22 8.69
N PHE A 36 3.77 13.94 9.04
CA PHE A 36 3.84 13.48 10.42
C PHE A 36 5.14 13.93 11.11
N HIS A 37 6.31 13.64 10.51
CA HIS A 37 7.61 13.97 11.10
C HIS A 37 7.93 15.48 11.07
N SER A 38 7.30 16.25 10.19
CA SER A 38 7.37 17.72 10.19
C SER A 38 6.38 18.38 11.17
N GLY A 39 5.54 17.61 11.86
CA GLY A 39 4.54 18.10 12.82
C GLY A 39 3.33 18.78 12.19
N VAL A 40 3.11 18.60 10.89
CA VAL A 40 1.96 19.14 10.14
C VAL A 40 0.71 18.33 10.44
N SER A 41 0.83 17.00 10.55
CA SER A 41 -0.27 16.10 10.92
C SER A 41 0.07 15.33 12.20
N PRO A 42 -0.69 15.49 13.30
CA PRO A 42 -0.39 14.82 14.56
C PRO A 42 -0.81 13.35 14.59
N ASP A 43 -1.71 12.93 13.69
CA ASP A 43 -2.22 11.55 13.62
C ASP A 43 -2.02 10.97 12.20
N PRO A 44 -0.95 10.18 11.99
CA PRO A 44 -0.68 9.54 10.70
C PRO A 44 -1.67 8.43 10.37
N GLU A 45 -2.37 7.87 11.36
CA GLU A 45 -3.34 6.79 11.16
C GLU A 45 -4.64 7.33 10.57
N GLU A 46 -5.16 8.42 11.13
CA GLU A 46 -6.32 9.12 10.59
C GLU A 46 -6.05 9.63 9.16
N ASP A 47 -4.88 10.23 8.95
CA ASP A 47 -4.51 10.77 7.63
C ASP A 47 -4.31 9.66 6.59
N LEU A 48 -3.70 8.52 6.97
CA LEU A 48 -3.59 7.36 6.09
C LEU A 48 -4.96 6.80 5.70
N ARG A 49 -5.88 6.58 6.65
CA ARG A 49 -7.25 6.11 6.34
C ARG A 49 -7.97 7.05 5.38
N ARG A 50 -7.93 8.35 5.66
CA ARG A 50 -8.60 9.37 4.84
C ARG A 50 -8.08 9.36 3.41
N ARG A 51 -6.75 9.40 3.24
CA ARG A 51 -6.14 9.51 1.91
C ARG A 51 -6.27 8.22 1.08
N LEU A 52 -6.24 7.05 1.72
CA LEU A 52 -6.56 5.77 1.07
C LEU A 52 -8.01 5.79 0.52
N GLY A 53 -8.97 6.22 1.34
CA GLY A 53 -10.36 6.41 0.93
C GLY A 53 -10.54 7.42 -0.20
N ASP A 54 -9.92 8.59 -0.11
CA ASP A 54 -9.93 9.63 -1.16
C ASP A 54 -9.30 9.12 -2.48
N SER A 55 -8.36 8.18 -2.37
CA SER A 55 -7.62 7.61 -3.50
C SER A 55 -8.26 6.37 -4.11
N GLY A 56 -9.27 5.79 -3.45
CA GLY A 56 -9.86 4.50 -3.81
C GLY A 56 -8.90 3.31 -3.62
N ILE A 57 -7.86 3.45 -2.80
CA ILE A 57 -6.92 2.36 -2.50
C ILE A 57 -7.45 1.61 -1.29
N GLU A 58 -7.67 0.31 -1.44
CA GLU A 58 -8.04 -0.58 -0.35
C GLU A 58 -6.81 -1.38 0.08
N LEU A 59 -6.54 -1.40 1.38
CA LEU A 59 -5.52 -2.23 2.01
C LEU A 59 -6.21 -3.21 2.95
N SER A 60 -5.66 -4.41 3.08
CA SER A 60 -6.02 -5.28 4.20
C SER A 60 -5.58 -4.65 5.54
N ASP A 61 -6.17 -5.12 6.65
CA ASP A 61 -5.81 -4.63 7.98
C ASP A 61 -4.31 -4.85 8.29
N ASP A 62 -3.73 -5.96 7.83
CA ASP A 62 -2.31 -6.29 8.02
C ASP A 62 -1.40 -5.36 7.20
N GLU A 63 -1.76 -5.06 5.96
CA GLU A 63 -1.04 -4.12 5.10
C GLU A 63 -1.14 -2.69 5.65
N PHE A 64 -2.33 -2.27 6.07
CA PHE A 64 -2.54 -0.98 6.70
C PHE A 64 -1.67 -0.83 7.96
N ALA A 65 -1.66 -1.84 8.83
CA ALA A 65 -0.83 -1.84 10.04
C ALA A 65 0.67 -1.78 9.71
N THR A 66 1.11 -2.51 8.69
CA THR A 66 2.51 -2.50 8.21
C THR A 66 2.92 -1.14 7.69
N VAL A 67 2.10 -0.53 6.82
CA VAL A 67 2.35 0.81 6.27
C VAL A 67 2.34 1.87 7.37
N LEU A 68 1.39 1.80 8.31
CA LEU A 68 1.33 2.72 9.44
C LEU A 68 2.55 2.60 10.35
N ALA A 69 3.03 1.39 10.61
CA ALA A 69 4.26 1.17 11.37
C ALA A 69 5.47 1.78 10.65
N ASP A 70 5.54 1.63 9.33
CA ASP A 70 6.59 2.21 8.47
C ASP A 70 6.53 3.76 8.39
N ILE A 71 5.35 4.37 8.46
CA ILE A 71 5.20 5.83 8.58
C ILE A 71 5.73 6.34 9.93
N ARG A 72 5.43 5.59 11.01
CA ARG A 72 5.85 5.93 12.38
C ARG A 72 7.33 5.64 12.62
N ALA A 73 7.93 4.74 11.86
CA ALA A 73 9.35 4.46 11.88
C ALA A 73 10.11 5.63 11.21
N GLU A 74 11.19 6.06 11.85
CA GLU A 74 12.10 7.09 11.38
C GLU A 74 13.40 6.44 10.89
#